data_AF-A0A8K0KS19-F1
#
_entry.id   AF-A0A8K0KS19-F1
#
_cell.length_a   1.000
_cell.length_b   1.000
_cell.length_c   1.000
_cell.angle_alpha   90.00
_cell.angle_beta   90.00
_cell.angle_gamma   90.00
#
_symmetry.space_group_name_H-M   'P 1'
#
loop_
_entity.id
_entity.type
_entity.pdbx_description
1 polymer ?
#
loop_
_entity_poly.entity_id
_entity_poly.type
_entity_poly.pdbx_seq_one_letter_code
_entity_poly.pdbx_strand_id
1 'polypeptide(L)'
;MADAYRPPQLPLSNRTARPENQRDPTAHHQPFRRRPAQSQRAHTPGDSKPQPQQKRAQVVPSTLPPPTRKAANIGGTISTANPADASLFSAGMSVREVVPHQTFTPSAPAAMEISMRTYSELLTDDPNLSKTLLPEFFSYYSTTMLWLRILTLKEKNAHPLTVEERDLLTVLALYSPSRSSFRLEHSAML
;
A
#
# COMPACT_ATOMS: atom_id res chain seq x y z
N MET A 1 -49.17 28.95 44.17
CA MET A 1 -47.77 29.35 43.94
C MET A 1 -47.29 28.58 42.72
N ALA A 2 -47.25 29.23 41.56
CA ALA A 2 -46.90 28.63 40.28
C ALA A 2 -45.66 29.37 39.76
N ASP A 3 -44.50 28.72 39.85
CA ASP A 3 -43.26 29.27 39.30
C ASP A 3 -43.22 29.02 37.80
N ALA A 4 -43.30 30.11 37.04
CA ALA A 4 -43.21 30.13 35.60
C ALA A 4 -41.75 29.87 35.16
N TYR A 5 -41.53 28.76 34.48
CA TYR A 5 -40.23 28.39 33.90
C TYR A 5 -39.89 29.35 32.75
N ARG A 6 -38.84 30.17 32.91
CA ARG A 6 -38.35 31.10 31.89
C ARG A 6 -37.14 30.47 31.18
N PRO A 7 -37.22 30.13 29.89
CA PRO A 7 -36.08 29.53 29.19
C PRO A 7 -34.95 30.55 28.97
N PRO A 8 -33.68 30.07 28.94
CA PRO A 8 -32.53 30.93 28.72
C PRO A 8 -32.47 31.45 27.28
N GLN A 9 -32.33 32.77 27.13
CA GLN A 9 -32.11 33.45 25.86
C GLN A 9 -30.67 33.19 25.40
N LEU A 10 -30.50 32.54 24.26
CA LEU A 10 -29.18 32.37 23.62
C LEU A 10 -28.78 33.68 22.91
N PRO A 11 -27.49 34.08 22.98
CA PRO A 11 -27.01 35.28 22.32
C PRO A 11 -26.98 35.11 20.80
N LEU A 12 -27.69 36.00 20.10
CA LEU A 12 -27.60 36.24 18.66
C LEU A 12 -26.22 36.81 18.32
N SER A 13 -25.28 35.94 17.94
CA SER A 13 -24.00 36.38 17.36
C SER A 13 -24.15 36.53 15.84
N ASN A 14 -24.47 37.77 15.44
CA ASN A 14 -24.27 38.25 14.08
C ASN A 14 -22.77 38.40 13.81
N ARG A 15 -22.17 37.52 13.00
CA ARG A 15 -20.94 37.85 12.25
C ARG A 15 -20.92 37.11 10.91
N THR A 16 -21.44 37.82 9.92
CA THR A 16 -21.17 37.67 8.50
C THR A 16 -19.66 37.77 8.24
N ALA A 17 -18.98 36.61 8.16
CA ALA A 17 -17.67 36.51 7.54
C ALA A 17 -17.87 36.14 6.05
N ARG A 18 -17.60 37.12 5.21
CA ARG A 18 -17.66 37.07 3.74
C ARG A 18 -16.50 36.19 3.23
N PRO A 19 -16.72 35.19 2.35
CA PRO A 19 -15.63 34.44 1.77
C PRO A 19 -14.88 35.30 0.73
N GLU A 20 -13.62 35.61 1.04
CA GLU A 20 -12.65 36.28 0.17
C GLU A 20 -12.10 35.29 -0.88
N ASN A 21 -12.97 34.78 -1.76
CA ASN A 21 -12.55 33.96 -2.91
C ASN A 21 -13.62 33.93 -4.01
N GLN A 22 -14.19 35.09 -4.31
CA GLN A 22 -15.02 35.24 -5.51
C GLN A 22 -14.07 35.43 -6.71
N ARG A 23 -13.69 34.31 -7.33
CA ARG A 23 -12.89 34.28 -8.55
C ARG A 23 -13.74 34.78 -9.72
N ASP A 24 -13.28 35.84 -10.35
CA ASP A 24 -13.90 36.51 -11.49
C ASP A 24 -14.17 35.51 -12.65
N PRO A 25 -15.41 35.34 -13.14
CA PRO A 25 -15.73 34.40 -14.23
C PRO A 25 -15.31 34.91 -15.63
N THR A 26 -14.65 36.07 -15.71
CA THR A 26 -14.29 36.72 -16.99
C THR A 26 -12.78 36.71 -17.30
N ALA A 27 -11.99 35.90 -16.59
CA ALA A 27 -10.58 35.70 -16.91
C ALA A 27 -10.41 34.81 -18.16
N HIS A 28 -10.47 35.48 -19.32
CA HIS A 28 -10.27 34.93 -20.64
C HIS A 28 -9.04 34.03 -20.78
N HIS A 29 -9.25 32.95 -21.53
CA HIS A 29 -8.28 32.14 -22.26
C HIS A 29 -6.91 32.78 -22.49
N GLN A 30 -5.91 32.32 -21.73
CA GLN A 30 -4.51 32.39 -22.13
C GLN A 30 -4.12 31.04 -22.73
N PRO A 31 -3.74 30.97 -24.01
CA PRO A 31 -3.25 29.73 -24.62
C PRO A 31 -1.90 29.32 -24.02
N PHE A 32 -1.76 28.01 -23.82
CA PHE A 32 -0.56 27.31 -23.36
C PHE A 32 0.72 27.82 -24.05
N ARG A 33 1.51 28.62 -23.34
CA ARG A 33 2.89 28.93 -23.74
C ARG A 33 3.82 27.89 -23.11
N ARG A 34 4.28 26.94 -23.93
CA ARG A 34 5.35 25.98 -23.59
C ARG A 34 6.56 26.74 -23.03
N ARG A 35 6.95 26.43 -21.79
CA ARG A 35 8.18 26.94 -21.18
C ARG A 35 9.30 25.90 -21.40
N PRO A 36 10.39 26.24 -22.09
CA PRO A 36 11.54 25.35 -22.21
C PRO A 36 12.25 25.22 -20.85
N ALA A 37 12.75 24.02 -20.58
CA ALA A 37 13.55 23.68 -19.41
C ALA A 37 14.83 24.53 -19.40
N GLN A 38 14.85 25.55 -18.55
CA GLN A 38 16.04 26.36 -18.33
C GLN A 38 16.83 25.73 -17.18
N SER A 39 17.89 25.03 -17.56
CA SER A 39 19.00 24.63 -16.70
C SER A 39 19.55 25.87 -15.99
N GLN A 40 19.40 25.93 -14.67
CA GLN A 40 20.18 26.83 -13.83
C GLN A 40 21.17 26.00 -13.03
N ARG A 41 22.41 25.99 -13.53
CA ARG A 41 23.61 25.71 -12.75
C ARG A 41 23.70 26.76 -11.63
N ALA A 42 23.59 26.33 -10.38
CA ALA A 42 24.13 27.08 -9.26
C ALA A 42 25.54 26.54 -8.98
N HIS A 43 26.54 27.36 -9.25
CA HIS A 43 27.92 27.16 -8.83
C HIS A 43 28.04 27.58 -7.36
N THR A 44 28.40 26.64 -6.50
CA THR A 44 29.02 26.91 -5.19
C THR A 44 30.52 26.58 -5.30
N PRO A 45 31.43 27.51 -4.96
CA PRO A 45 32.84 27.20 -4.80
C PRO A 45 33.05 26.71 -3.36
N GLY A 46 33.32 25.42 -3.20
CA GLY A 46 33.62 24.81 -1.92
C GLY A 46 34.49 23.59 -2.17
N ASP A 47 35.78 23.76 -1.91
CA ASP A 47 36.82 22.73 -1.94
C ASP A 47 36.37 21.42 -1.29
N SER A 48 36.46 20.33 -2.06
CA SER A 48 36.82 18.97 -1.62
C SER A 48 36.76 18.04 -2.84
N LYS A 49 37.91 17.83 -3.50
CA LYS A 49 38.09 16.76 -4.51
C LYS A 49 37.81 15.39 -3.85
N PRO A 50 36.84 14.60 -4.31
CA PRO A 50 36.89 13.16 -4.12
C PRO A 50 37.82 12.60 -5.20
N GLN A 51 38.96 12.04 -4.77
CA GLN A 51 39.79 11.22 -5.64
C GLN A 51 38.93 10.14 -6.31
N PRO A 52 39.11 9.88 -7.62
CA PRO A 52 38.60 8.64 -8.20
C PRO A 52 39.35 7.48 -7.54
N GLN A 53 38.68 6.76 -6.66
CA GLN A 53 39.16 5.46 -6.18
C GLN A 53 39.37 4.58 -7.41
N GLN A 54 40.65 4.37 -7.72
CA GLN A 54 41.09 3.37 -8.68
C GLN A 54 40.49 2.04 -8.24
N LYS A 55 39.53 1.53 -9.01
CA LYS A 55 39.09 0.14 -8.92
C LYS A 55 40.30 -0.72 -9.24
N ARG A 56 40.96 -1.21 -8.19
CA ARG A 56 42.02 -2.21 -8.27
C ARG A 56 41.38 -3.42 -8.92
N ALA A 57 41.67 -3.66 -10.20
CA ALA A 57 41.29 -4.89 -10.87
C ALA A 57 41.94 -6.03 -10.08
N GLN A 58 41.13 -6.80 -9.36
CA GLN A 58 41.56 -8.09 -8.84
C GLN A 58 41.85 -8.96 -10.06
N VAL A 59 43.14 -9.16 -10.33
CA VAL A 59 43.62 -10.21 -11.23
C VAL A 59 43.37 -11.53 -10.51
N VAL A 60 42.18 -12.09 -10.72
CA VAL A 60 41.90 -13.47 -10.33
C VAL A 60 42.61 -14.35 -11.37
N PRO A 61 43.48 -15.29 -10.97
CA PRO A 61 44.06 -16.24 -11.90
C PRO A 61 42.93 -17.16 -12.41
N SER A 62 42.40 -16.86 -13.59
CA SER A 62 41.45 -17.73 -14.27
C SER A 62 42.23 -18.83 -15.00
N THR A 63 42.72 -19.80 -14.24
CA THR A 63 43.13 -21.11 -14.77
C THR A 63 42.00 -22.09 -14.48
N LEU A 64 40.85 -21.87 -15.11
CA LEU A 64 39.87 -22.93 -15.30
C LEU A 64 40.31 -23.72 -16.56
N PRO A 65 40.45 -25.05 -16.48
CA PRO A 65 40.73 -25.85 -17.66
C PRO A 65 39.61 -25.67 -18.68
N PRO A 66 39.92 -25.64 -19.99
CA PRO A 66 38.92 -25.54 -21.04
C PRO A 66 37.90 -26.68 -20.87
N PRO A 67 36.59 -26.40 -20.96
CA PRO A 67 35.57 -27.42 -20.77
C PRO A 67 35.67 -28.45 -21.89
N THR A 68 36.11 -29.66 -21.54
CA THR A 68 36.11 -30.83 -22.43
C THR A 68 34.67 -31.33 -22.62
N ARG A 69 33.86 -30.59 -23.38
CA ARG A 69 32.53 -31.07 -23.78
C ARG A 69 32.70 -32.16 -24.84
N LYS A 70 32.69 -33.43 -24.39
CA LYS A 70 32.30 -34.52 -25.28
C LYS A 70 30.85 -34.25 -25.66
N ALA A 71 30.61 -33.92 -26.93
CA ALA A 71 29.28 -33.76 -27.47
C ALA A 71 28.57 -35.12 -27.43
N ALA A 72 27.87 -35.39 -26.33
CA ALA A 72 26.86 -36.43 -26.30
C ALA A 72 25.69 -35.89 -27.13
N ASN A 73 25.45 -36.53 -28.27
CA ASN A 73 24.34 -36.24 -29.15
C ASN A 73 23.05 -36.71 -28.45
N ILE A 74 22.51 -35.90 -27.54
CA ILE A 74 21.25 -36.20 -26.84
C ILE A 74 20.13 -35.73 -27.75
N GLY A 75 19.65 -36.63 -28.61
CA GLY A 75 18.38 -36.49 -29.32
C GLY A 75 17.23 -36.57 -28.33
N GLY A 76 17.01 -35.49 -27.57
CA GLY A 76 15.91 -35.37 -26.63
C GLY A 76 14.70 -34.72 -27.30
N THR A 77 13.60 -35.46 -27.41
CA THR A 77 12.28 -34.91 -27.72
C THR A 77 11.88 -33.89 -26.65
N ILE A 78 11.69 -32.64 -27.05
CA ILE A 78 11.25 -31.56 -26.16
C ILE A 78 9.76 -31.81 -25.84
N SER A 79 9.49 -32.33 -24.64
CA SER A 79 8.12 -32.41 -24.12
C SER A 79 7.67 -31.01 -23.69
N THR A 80 6.56 -30.52 -24.24
CA THR A 80 6.02 -29.18 -23.96
C THR A 80 5.28 -29.09 -22.62
N ALA A 81 5.02 -30.22 -21.96
CA ALA A 81 4.21 -30.27 -20.74
C ALA A 81 4.99 -29.81 -19.49
N ASN A 82 6.29 -30.07 -19.44
CA ASN A 82 7.13 -29.71 -18.29
C ASN A 82 8.60 -29.59 -18.73
N PRO A 83 9.19 -28.37 -18.73
CA PRO A 83 10.57 -28.18 -19.16
C PRO A 83 11.60 -28.86 -18.24
N ALA A 84 11.21 -29.22 -17.01
CA ALA A 84 12.06 -29.95 -16.07
C ALA A 84 12.26 -31.43 -16.45
N ASP A 85 11.36 -32.00 -17.25
CA ASP A 85 11.45 -33.39 -17.70
C ASP A 85 12.32 -33.56 -18.95
N ALA A 86 12.74 -32.45 -19.58
CA ALA A 86 13.68 -32.48 -20.68
C ALA A 86 15.09 -32.83 -20.16
N SER A 87 15.55 -34.04 -20.50
CA SER A 87 16.84 -34.62 -20.09
C SER A 87 18.07 -33.74 -20.33
N LEU A 88 18.00 -32.74 -21.21
CA LEU A 88 19.07 -31.76 -21.43
C LEU A 88 19.36 -30.88 -20.21
N PHE A 89 18.41 -30.79 -19.27
CA PHE A 89 18.51 -29.98 -18.05
C PHE A 89 18.70 -30.82 -16.77
N SER A 90 18.67 -32.15 -16.85
CA SER A 90 18.73 -33.01 -15.65
C SER A 90 20.12 -33.02 -14.99
N ALA A 91 21.19 -32.79 -15.76
CA ALA A 91 22.55 -32.76 -15.25
C ALA A 91 22.92 -31.33 -14.79
N GLY A 92 22.70 -31.05 -13.51
CA GLY A 92 23.21 -29.85 -12.83
C GLY A 92 22.18 -28.78 -12.47
N MET A 93 20.88 -29.01 -12.69
CA MET A 93 19.84 -28.11 -12.16
C MET A 93 19.42 -28.55 -10.75
N SER A 94 19.64 -27.67 -9.75
CA SER A 94 18.97 -27.80 -8.46
C SER A 94 17.63 -27.10 -8.53
N VAL A 95 16.53 -27.85 -8.58
CA VAL A 95 15.19 -27.31 -8.41
C VAL A 95 15.05 -26.94 -6.93
N ARG A 96 15.14 -25.64 -6.63
CA ARG A 96 14.77 -25.12 -5.32
C ARG A 96 13.37 -24.52 -5.44
N GLU A 97 12.50 -24.87 -4.51
CA GLU A 97 11.20 -24.23 -4.37
C GLU A 97 11.44 -22.76 -4.06
N VAL A 98 11.26 -21.90 -5.07
CA VAL A 98 11.21 -20.47 -4.86
C VAL A 98 9.80 -20.19 -4.38
N VAL A 99 9.61 -20.09 -3.06
CA VAL A 99 8.41 -19.47 -2.52
C VAL A 99 8.41 -18.05 -3.07
N PRO A 100 7.49 -17.68 -3.99
CA PRO A 100 7.48 -16.34 -4.52
C PRO A 100 7.17 -15.42 -3.34
N HIS A 101 8.17 -14.67 -2.90
CA HIS A 101 7.94 -13.50 -2.07
C HIS A 101 7.23 -12.47 -2.96
N GLN A 102 5.92 -12.63 -3.14
CA GLN A 102 5.06 -11.55 -3.61
C GLN A 102 5.08 -10.48 -2.53
N THR A 103 5.99 -9.53 -2.68
CA THR A 103 5.88 -8.24 -2.02
C THR A 103 4.70 -7.53 -2.66
N PHE A 104 3.49 -7.81 -2.17
CA PHE A 104 2.37 -6.92 -2.38
C PHE A 104 2.79 -5.60 -1.78
N THR A 105 3.14 -4.64 -2.62
CA THR A 105 3.26 -3.25 -2.19
C THR A 105 1.83 -2.76 -2.19
N PRO A 106 1.15 -2.63 -1.02
CA PRO A 106 -0.14 -1.98 -1.01
C PRO A 106 0.12 -0.56 -1.49
N SER A 107 -0.28 -0.26 -2.72
CA SER A 107 -0.28 1.11 -3.18
C SER A 107 -1.32 1.84 -2.33
N ALA A 108 -0.87 2.49 -1.26
CA ALA A 108 -1.69 3.39 -0.45
C ALA A 108 -2.54 4.36 -1.30
N PRO A 109 -2.07 4.85 -2.48
CA PRO A 109 -2.92 5.63 -3.38
C PRO A 109 -4.19 4.90 -3.85
N ALA A 110 -4.10 3.60 -4.16
CA ALA A 110 -5.24 2.84 -4.64
C ALA A 110 -6.33 2.67 -3.57
N ALA A 111 -5.95 2.50 -2.29
CA ALA A 111 -6.92 2.39 -1.20
C ALA A 111 -7.73 3.69 -1.03
N MET A 112 -7.08 4.84 -1.20
CA MET A 112 -7.74 6.14 -1.14
C MET A 112 -8.65 6.39 -2.35
N GLU A 113 -8.23 6.00 -3.55
CA GLU A 113 -9.08 6.10 -4.74
C GLU A 113 -10.32 5.22 -4.64
N ILE A 114 -10.17 3.99 -4.14
CA ILE A 114 -11.29 3.07 -3.94
C ILE A 114 -12.28 3.64 -2.94
N SER A 115 -11.80 4.13 -1.79
CA SER A 115 -12.69 4.68 -0.76
C SER A 115 -13.44 5.93 -1.25
N MET A 116 -12.79 6.81 -2.03
CA MET A 116 -13.48 7.96 -2.63
C MET A 116 -14.56 7.56 -3.64
N ARG A 117 -14.31 6.54 -4.47
CA ARG A 117 -15.31 6.02 -5.41
C ARG A 117 -16.49 5.42 -4.66
N THR A 118 -16.23 4.59 -3.64
CA THR A 118 -17.29 4.00 -2.81
C THR A 118 -18.10 5.07 -2.08
N TYR A 119 -17.47 6.13 -1.56
CA TYR A 119 -18.20 7.25 -0.96
C TYR A 119 -19.11 7.95 -1.98
N SER A 120 -18.63 8.13 -3.21
CA SER A 120 -19.42 8.75 -4.29
C SER A 120 -20.63 7.89 -4.66
N GLU A 121 -20.46 6.57 -4.71
CA GLU A 121 -21.56 5.61 -4.91
C GLU A 121 -22.57 5.66 -3.75
N LEU A 122 -22.10 5.63 -2.49
CA LEU A 122 -22.98 5.76 -1.32
C LEU A 122 -23.77 7.07 -1.31
N LEU A 123 -23.18 8.15 -1.82
CA LEU A 123 -23.86 9.44 -1.92
C LEU A 123 -24.99 9.43 -2.96
N THR A 124 -24.89 8.58 -4.00
CA THR A 124 -25.98 8.39 -4.96
C THR A 124 -27.17 7.66 -4.33
N ASP A 125 -26.93 6.78 -3.36
CA ASP A 125 -27.97 6.06 -2.63
C ASP A 125 -28.58 6.90 -1.50
N ASP A 126 -27.75 7.61 -0.72
CA ASP A 126 -28.18 8.50 0.35
C ASP A 126 -27.50 9.89 0.27
N PRO A 127 -28.19 10.92 -0.26
CA PRO A 127 -27.62 12.25 -0.36
C PRO A 127 -27.43 12.94 1.00
N ASN A 128 -28.11 12.48 2.06
CA ASN A 128 -27.94 13.05 3.40
C ASN A 128 -26.63 12.62 4.06
N LEU A 129 -25.95 11.59 3.52
CA LEU A 129 -24.64 11.15 3.99
C LEU A 129 -23.60 12.28 3.99
N SER A 130 -23.66 13.18 3.00
CA SER A 130 -22.77 14.35 2.91
C SER A 130 -22.89 15.32 4.10
N LYS A 131 -24.04 15.32 4.78
CA LYS A 131 -24.28 16.18 5.96
C LYS A 131 -23.73 15.58 7.24
N THR A 132 -23.59 14.26 7.30
CA THR A 132 -23.18 13.52 8.50
C THR A 132 -21.72 13.09 8.45
N LEU A 133 -21.19 12.80 7.27
CA LEU A 133 -19.85 12.24 7.10
C LEU A 133 -19.12 12.91 5.93
N LEU A 134 -17.98 13.55 6.21
CA LEU A 134 -17.10 14.07 5.17
C LEU A 134 -16.32 12.92 4.48
N PRO A 135 -15.99 13.06 3.18
CA PRO A 135 -15.27 12.05 2.43
C PRO A 135 -13.88 11.72 3.01
N GLU A 136 -13.20 12.69 3.63
CA GLU A 136 -11.92 12.48 4.29
C GLU A 136 -12.03 11.54 5.48
N PHE A 137 -13.08 11.71 6.31
CA PHE A 137 -13.35 10.81 7.43
C PHE A 137 -13.68 9.40 6.95
N PHE A 138 -14.48 9.28 5.88
CA PHE A 138 -14.77 7.97 5.28
C PHE A 138 -13.48 7.27 4.80
N SER A 139 -12.58 8.01 4.16
CA SER A 139 -11.28 7.49 3.69
C SER A 139 -10.38 7.06 4.86
N TYR A 140 -10.38 7.82 5.95
CA TYR A 140 -9.66 7.48 7.17
C TYR A 140 -10.20 6.19 7.82
N TYR A 141 -11.52 6.09 8.00
CA TYR A 141 -12.13 4.91 8.62
C TYR A 141 -11.99 3.66 7.76
N SER A 142 -12.17 3.77 6.44
CA SER A 142 -11.98 2.63 5.52
C SER A 142 -10.55 2.10 5.57
N THR A 143 -9.55 2.99 5.57
CA THR A 143 -8.13 2.62 5.71
C THR A 143 -7.87 1.95 7.05
N THR A 144 -8.44 2.49 8.13
CA THR A 144 -8.33 1.90 9.48
C THR A 144 -8.94 0.50 9.52
N MET A 145 -10.16 0.32 9.00
CA MET A 145 -10.83 -0.98 8.94
C MET A 145 -10.06 -1.99 8.08
N LEU A 146 -9.46 -1.55 6.98
CA LEU A 146 -8.58 -2.38 6.16
C LEU A 146 -7.35 -2.84 6.95
N TRP A 147 -6.70 -1.94 7.69
CA TRP A 147 -5.59 -2.27 8.57
C TRP A 147 -5.98 -3.29 9.64
N LEU A 148 -7.10 -3.07 10.32
CA LEU A 148 -7.64 -4.03 11.30
C LEU A 148 -7.88 -5.40 10.66
N ARG A 149 -8.44 -5.42 9.44
CA ARG A 149 -8.65 -6.67 8.69
C ARG A 149 -7.33 -7.38 8.40
N ILE A 150 -6.31 -6.65 7.94
CA ILE A 150 -4.97 -7.20 7.68
C ILE A 150 -4.39 -7.80 8.96
N LEU A 151 -4.49 -7.12 10.09
CA LEU A 151 -4.04 -7.64 11.39
C LEU A 151 -4.76 -8.94 11.77
N THR A 152 -6.08 -9.03 11.58
CA THR A 152 -6.80 -10.29 11.85
C THR A 152 -6.38 -11.42 10.91
N LEU A 153 -5.97 -11.13 9.68
CA LEU A 153 -5.45 -12.14 8.75
C LEU A 153 -4.04 -12.58 9.16
N LYS A 154 -3.21 -11.64 9.61
CA LYS A 154 -1.87 -11.90 10.14
C LYS A 154 -1.93 -12.86 11.34
N GLU A 155 -2.86 -12.64 12.26
CA GLU A 155 -3.14 -13.54 13.40
C GLU A 155 -3.56 -14.94 12.94
N LYS A 156 -4.52 -15.03 12.01
CA LYS A 156 -5.03 -16.32 11.49
C LYS A 156 -3.96 -17.13 10.76
N ASN A 157 -3.04 -16.46 10.07
CA ASN A 157 -1.96 -17.10 9.35
C ASN A 157 -0.72 -17.35 10.24
N ALA A 158 -0.85 -17.22 11.56
CA ALA A 158 0.23 -17.42 12.53
C ALA A 158 1.52 -16.62 12.24
N HIS A 159 1.39 -15.45 11.61
CA HIS A 159 2.53 -14.56 11.39
C HIS A 159 2.90 -13.85 12.70
N PRO A 160 4.19 -13.52 12.93
CA PRO A 160 4.60 -12.87 14.17
C PRO A 160 3.99 -11.48 14.30
N LEU A 161 3.20 -11.27 15.37
CA LEU A 161 2.63 -9.97 15.71
C LEU A 161 3.50 -9.20 16.70
N THR A 162 3.60 -7.89 16.51
CA THR A 162 4.24 -6.97 17.47
C THR A 162 3.35 -6.79 18.71
N VAL A 163 3.90 -6.18 19.76
CA VAL A 163 3.17 -5.99 21.03
C VAL A 163 1.97 -5.06 20.83
N GLU A 164 2.16 -3.99 20.05
CA GLU A 164 1.14 -2.99 19.76
C GLU A 164 -0.01 -3.59 18.95
N GLU A 165 0.29 -4.45 17.98
CA GLU A 165 -0.71 -5.15 17.19
C GLU A 165 -1.56 -6.09 18.04
N ARG A 166 -0.97 -6.76 19.05
CA ARG A 166 -1.70 -7.64 19.98
C ARG A 166 -2.62 -6.86 20.90
N ASP A 167 -2.17 -5.72 21.42
CA ASP A 167 -3.01 -4.84 22.22
C ASP A 167 -4.22 -4.38 21.42
N LEU A 168 -3.98 -3.98 20.16
CA LEU A 168 -5.04 -3.52 19.26
C LEU A 168 -6.06 -4.64 18.96
N LEU A 169 -5.60 -5.87 18.72
CA LEU A 169 -6.50 -7.03 18.56
C LEU A 169 -7.28 -7.36 19.83
N THR A 170 -6.67 -7.19 21.01
CA THR A 170 -7.33 -7.42 22.30
C THR A 170 -8.48 -6.43 22.49
N VAL A 171 -8.24 -5.14 22.21
CA VAL A 171 -9.28 -4.11 22.24
C VAL A 171 -10.38 -4.45 21.23
N LEU A 172 -10.02 -4.83 20.00
CA LEU A 172 -11.00 -5.20 18.97
C LEU A 172 -11.86 -6.41 19.38
N ALA A 173 -11.27 -7.40 20.06
CA ALA A 173 -11.98 -8.57 20.55
C ALA A 173 -13.04 -8.21 21.62
N LEU A 174 -12.77 -7.22 22.46
CA LEU A 174 -13.75 -6.72 23.45
C LEU A 174 -15.00 -6.12 22.77
N TYR A 175 -14.81 -5.43 21.64
CA TYR A 175 -15.92 -4.84 20.88
C TYR A 175 -16.63 -5.83 19.95
N SER A 176 -16.07 -7.03 19.74
CA SER A 176 -16.68 -8.08 18.90
C SER A 176 -17.02 -9.33 19.72
N PRO A 177 -18.03 -9.25 20.63
CA PRO A 177 -18.38 -10.37 21.51
C PRO A 177 -18.90 -11.61 20.77
N SER A 178 -19.22 -11.51 19.47
CA SER A 178 -19.89 -12.56 18.71
C SER A 178 -18.96 -13.62 18.08
N ARG A 179 -17.64 -13.55 18.31
CA ARG A 179 -16.68 -14.51 17.71
C ARG A 179 -16.41 -15.78 18.53
N SER A 180 -16.88 -15.86 19.77
CA SER A 180 -16.59 -16.99 20.68
C SER A 180 -17.30 -18.30 20.32
N SER A 181 -18.34 -18.29 19.49
CA SER A 181 -19.09 -19.53 19.17
C SER A 181 -18.44 -20.44 18.12
N PHE A 182 -17.47 -19.98 17.32
CA PHE A 182 -16.96 -20.79 16.20
C PHE A 182 -15.72 -21.63 16.50
N ARG A 183 -15.10 -21.48 17.69
CA ARG A 183 -13.82 -22.13 18.01
C ARG A 183 -13.94 -23.38 18.89
N LEU A 184 -15.11 -23.67 19.45
CA LEU A 184 -15.28 -24.82 20.37
C LEU A 184 -15.73 -26.11 19.68
N GLU A 185 -16.24 -26.07 18.45
CA GLU A 185 -16.72 -27.27 17.75
C GLU A 185 -15.59 -28.14 17.17
N HIS A 186 -14.44 -27.55 16.82
CA HIS A 186 -13.35 -28.30 16.18
C HIS A 186 -12.42 -29.06 17.13
N SER A 187 -12.58 -28.88 18.45
CA SER A 187 -11.76 -29.59 19.45
C SER A 187 -12.46 -30.80 20.08
N ALA A 188 -13.71 -31.10 19.70
CA ALA A 188 -14.48 -32.24 20.21
C ALA A 188 -14.56 -33.42 19.23
N MET A 189 -13.82 -33.40 18.12
CA MET A 189 -13.80 -34.46 17.09
C MET A 189 -12.42 -35.15 16.93
N LEU A 190 -11.59 -35.11 17.97
CA LEU A 190 -10.41 -35.98 18.13
C LEU A 190 -10.46 -36.59 19.54
#